data_AF-A0A097ZN22-F1
#
_entry.id   AF-A0A097ZN22-F1
#
_cell.length_a   1.000
_cell.length_b   1.000
_cell.length_c   1.000
_cell.angle_alpha   90.00
_cell.angle_beta   90.00
_cell.angle_gamma   90.00
#
_symmetry.space_group_name_H-M   'P 1'
#
loop_
_entity.id
_entity.type
_entity.pdbx_description
1 polymer ?
#
loop_
_entity_poly.entity_id
_entity_poly.type
_entity_poly.pdbx_seq_one_letter_code
_entity_poly.pdbx_strand_id
1 'polypeptide(L)'
;KIPTLEEEIQFIQGLNKSTGKNVGIYPEIKKPFWHKQQGKDISKIVIEILNKYGYKSKEDKIYLQTFDFDELKRIRKELGYQGKLIMLVGENDWNEAPTDYEYIK
;
A
#
# COMPACT_ATOMS: atom_id res chain seq x y z
N LYS A 1 -16.90 -11.00 -10.38
CA LYS A 1 -15.95 -11.53 -9.36
C LYS A 1 -15.15 -10.36 -8.82
N ILE A 2 -14.64 -10.44 -7.59
CA ILE A 2 -13.74 -9.43 -7.03
C ILE A 2 -12.30 -9.91 -7.28
N PRO A 3 -11.44 -9.09 -7.91
CA PRO A 3 -10.06 -9.46 -8.21
C PRO A 3 -9.18 -9.40 -6.96
N THR A 4 -8.13 -10.21 -6.97
CA THR A 4 -7.01 -10.14 -6.03
C THR A 4 -6.01 -9.06 -6.46
N LEU A 5 -5.16 -8.62 -5.53
CA LEU A 5 -4.06 -7.69 -5.85
C LEU A 5 -3.11 -8.27 -6.92
N GLU A 6 -2.84 -9.57 -6.88
CA GLU A 6 -1.96 -10.23 -7.86
C GLU A 6 -2.55 -10.24 -9.26
N GLU A 7 -3.84 -10.55 -9.40
CA GLU A 7 -4.55 -10.49 -10.68
C GLU A 7 -4.51 -9.08 -11.28
N GLU A 8 -4.67 -8.05 -10.46
CA GLU A 8 -4.67 -6.66 -10.92
C GLU A 8 -3.29 -6.18 -11.35
N ILE A 9 -2.24 -6.59 -10.62
CA ILE A 9 -0.87 -6.32 -11.03
C ILE A 9 -0.56 -7.03 -12.36
N GLN A 10 -0.93 -8.30 -12.50
CA GLN A 10 -0.73 -9.06 -13.74
C GLN A 10 -1.48 -8.44 -14.91
N PHE A 11 -2.70 -7.96 -14.70
CA PHE A 11 -3.47 -7.25 -15.70
C PHE A 11 -2.76 -5.98 -16.18
N ILE A 12 -2.33 -5.11 -15.26
CA ILE A 12 -1.64 -3.87 -15.61
C ILE A 12 -0.29 -4.15 -16.30
N GLN A 13 0.49 -5.11 -15.81
CA GLN A 13 1.76 -5.49 -16.46
C GLN A 13 1.54 -6.12 -17.85
N GLY A 14 0.47 -6.91 -18.01
CA GLY A 14 0.05 -7.45 -19.29
C GLY A 14 -0.34 -6.36 -20.30
N LEU A 15 -1.11 -5.35 -19.85
CA LEU A 15 -1.44 -4.18 -20.65
C LEU A 15 -0.22 -3.35 -21.02
N ASN A 16 0.71 -3.15 -20.09
CA ASN A 16 1.97 -2.46 -20.38
C ASN A 16 2.75 -3.18 -21.50
N LYS A 17 2.81 -4.52 -21.43
CA LYS A 17 3.44 -5.32 -22.48
C LYS A 17 2.72 -5.22 -23.83
N SER A 18 1.39 -5.31 -23.86
CA SER A 18 0.62 -5.33 -25.11
C SER A 18 0.49 -3.95 -25.78
N THR A 19 0.55 -2.87 -25.00
CA THR A 19 0.37 -1.49 -25.49
C THR A 19 1.68 -0.72 -25.65
N GLY A 20 2.81 -1.26 -25.17
CA GLY A 20 4.09 -0.56 -25.12
C GLY A 20 4.13 0.60 -24.11
N LYS A 21 3.10 0.73 -23.26
CA LYS A 21 3.05 1.72 -22.18
C LYS A 21 3.77 1.19 -20.93
N ASN A 22 3.94 2.09 -19.96
CA ASN A 22 4.44 1.74 -18.64
C ASN A 22 3.62 2.48 -17.59
N VAL A 23 2.40 2.01 -17.34
CA VAL A 23 1.45 2.53 -16.34
C VAL A 23 1.77 1.94 -14.97
N GLY A 24 1.70 2.79 -13.93
CA GLY A 24 1.96 2.41 -12.54
C GLY A 24 0.71 1.98 -11.78
N ILE A 25 0.89 1.69 -10.49
CA ILE A 25 -0.19 1.33 -9.55
C ILE A 25 -0.17 2.22 -8.31
N TYR A 26 -1.33 2.38 -7.67
CA TYR A 26 -1.47 3.21 -6.47
C TYR A 26 -2.31 2.49 -5.39
N PRO A 27 -1.81 1.37 -4.82
CA PRO A 27 -2.54 0.60 -3.82
C PRO A 27 -2.64 1.30 -2.46
N GLU A 28 -3.76 1.10 -1.77
CA GLU A 28 -3.99 1.51 -0.38
C GLU A 28 -4.00 0.28 0.54
N ILE A 29 -3.32 0.36 1.69
CA ILE A 29 -3.49 -0.60 2.78
C ILE A 29 -4.64 -0.12 3.67
N LYS A 30 -5.79 -0.80 3.60
CA LYS A 30 -6.96 -0.45 4.41
C LYS A 30 -6.85 -1.00 5.84
N LYS A 31 -7.01 -0.10 6.81
CA LYS A 31 -7.14 -0.41 8.25
C LYS A 31 -6.11 -1.45 8.75
N PRO A 32 -4.80 -1.19 8.61
CA PRO A 32 -3.78 -2.15 9.01
C PRO A 32 -3.81 -2.45 10.52
N PHE A 33 -4.09 -1.45 11.36
CA PHE A 33 -4.28 -1.65 12.81
C PHE A 33 -5.36 -2.70 13.11
N TRP A 34 -6.54 -2.58 12.49
CA TRP A 34 -7.64 -3.54 12.69
C TRP A 34 -7.23 -4.95 12.25
N HIS A 35 -6.60 -5.10 11.09
CA HIS A 35 -6.15 -6.41 10.60
C HIS A 35 -5.17 -7.06 11.58
N LYS A 36 -4.25 -6.30 12.17
CA LYS A 36 -3.32 -6.80 13.20
C LYS A 36 -4.06 -7.27 14.44
N GLN A 37 -5.11 -6.58 14.88
CA GLN A 37 -5.98 -7.05 15.97
C GLN A 37 -6.67 -8.38 15.63
N GLN A 38 -6.96 -8.63 14.35
CA GLN A 38 -7.49 -9.92 13.86
C GLN A 38 -6.40 -10.99 13.65
N GLY A 39 -5.15 -10.73 14.05
CA GLY A 39 -4.03 -11.66 13.86
C GLY A 39 -3.55 -11.76 12.41
N LYS A 40 -3.84 -10.76 11.56
CA LYS A 40 -3.41 -10.70 10.16
C LYS A 40 -2.52 -9.48 9.92
N ASP A 41 -1.36 -9.69 9.32
CA ASP A 41 -0.44 -8.60 8.96
C ASP A 41 -0.60 -8.23 7.49
N ILE A 42 -1.63 -7.42 7.18
CA ILE A 42 -1.96 -7.04 5.81
C ILE A 42 -0.81 -6.29 5.13
N SER A 43 -0.10 -5.41 5.85
CA SER A 43 1.01 -4.64 5.29
C SER A 43 2.15 -5.54 4.84
N LYS A 44 2.51 -6.53 5.67
CA LYS A 44 3.53 -7.52 5.30
C LYS A 44 3.14 -8.30 4.04
N ILE A 45 1.91 -8.79 3.97
CA ILE A 45 1.39 -9.54 2.81
C ILE A 45 1.44 -8.67 1.54
N VAL A 46 0.98 -7.41 1.62
CA VAL A 46 1.00 -6.49 0.49
C VAL A 46 2.44 -6.22 0.03
N ILE A 47 3.37 -5.95 0.95
CA ILE A 47 4.77 -5.69 0.60
C ILE A 47 5.44 -6.91 -0.04
N GLU A 48 5.16 -8.13 0.45
CA GLU A 48 5.65 -9.37 -0.15
C GLU A 48 5.17 -9.51 -1.60
N ILE A 49 3.89 -9.23 -1.87
CA ILE A 49 3.32 -9.22 -3.22
C ILE A 49 4.00 -8.13 -4.08
N LEU A 50 4.08 -6.89 -3.60
CA LEU A 50 4.72 -5.80 -4.33
C LEU A 50 6.17 -6.13 -4.71
N ASN A 51 6.94 -6.70 -3.77
CA ASN A 51 8.30 -7.15 -4.00
C ASN A 51 8.37 -8.29 -5.03
N LYS A 52 7.45 -9.26 -4.97
CA LYS A 52 7.36 -10.37 -5.93
C LYS A 52 7.18 -9.86 -7.37
N TYR A 53 6.41 -8.79 -7.56
CA TYR A 53 6.14 -8.21 -8.87
C TYR A 53 7.07 -7.06 -9.29
N GLY A 54 8.12 -6.80 -8.50
CA GLY A 54 9.19 -5.85 -8.86
C GLY A 54 9.00 -4.42 -8.35
N TYR A 55 7.94 -4.12 -7.59
CA TYR A 55 7.71 -2.80 -7.00
C TYR A 55 8.44 -2.64 -5.67
N LYS A 56 9.74 -2.37 -5.68
CA LYS A 56 10.62 -2.46 -4.49
C LYS A 56 11.17 -1.11 -4.03
N SER A 57 11.29 -0.14 -4.92
CA SER A 57 12.12 1.06 -4.79
C SER A 57 11.38 2.32 -5.22
N LYS A 58 11.98 3.48 -4.98
CA LYS A 58 11.40 4.78 -5.36
C LYS A 58 11.33 4.98 -6.87
N GLU A 59 12.09 4.23 -7.66
CA GLU A 59 12.10 4.36 -9.13
C GLU A 59 10.98 3.57 -9.79
N ASP A 60 10.38 2.63 -9.06
CA ASP A 60 9.24 1.88 -9.52
C ASP A 60 7.99 2.78 -9.59
N LYS A 61 7.12 2.49 -10.57
CA LYS A 61 5.87 3.24 -10.80
C LYS A 61 4.78 2.80 -9.82
N ILE A 62 5.03 3.08 -8.54
CA ILE A 62 4.14 2.78 -7.44
C ILE A 62 4.09 3.92 -6.42
N TYR A 63 2.91 4.12 -5.86
CA TYR A 63 2.70 4.84 -4.60
C TYR A 63 1.88 3.94 -3.68
N LEU A 64 2.42 3.61 -2.51
CA LEU A 64 1.71 2.84 -1.50
C LEU A 64 1.17 3.79 -0.43
N GLN A 65 -0.15 3.80 -0.23
CA GLN A 65 -0.81 4.73 0.69
C GLN A 65 -1.49 4.04 1.87
N THR A 66 -1.61 4.76 2.98
CA THR A 66 -2.37 4.36 4.16
C THR A 66 -2.80 5.58 4.97
N PHE A 67 -3.91 5.47 5.70
CA PHE A 67 -4.34 6.45 6.71
C PHE A 67 -3.65 6.23 8.08
N ASP A 68 -2.90 5.14 8.24
CA ASP A 68 -2.25 4.78 9.49
C ASP A 68 -0.79 5.27 9.52
N PHE A 69 -0.53 6.34 10.28
CA PHE A 69 0.80 6.97 10.34
C PHE A 69 1.85 6.06 10.97
N ASP A 70 1.48 5.31 12.00
CA ASP A 70 2.40 4.40 12.67
C ASP A 70 2.69 3.18 11.81
N GLU A 71 1.69 2.69 11.06
CA GLU A 71 1.93 1.65 10.07
C GLU A 71 2.85 2.15 8.95
N LEU A 72 2.72 3.41 8.49
CA LEU A 72 3.64 3.99 7.50
C LEU A 72 5.09 3.98 7.99
N LYS A 73 5.33 4.35 9.27
CA LYS A 73 6.65 4.25 9.91
C LYS A 73 7.14 2.80 9.96
N ARG A 74 6.27 1.87 10.38
CA ARG A 74 6.57 0.45 10.46
C ARG A 74 6.95 -0.14 9.09
N ILE A 75 6.19 0.17 8.05
CA ILE A 75 6.46 -0.25 6.68
C ILE A 75 7.87 0.16 6.24
N ARG A 76 8.28 1.39 6.57
CA ARG A 76 9.62 1.90 6.26
C ARG A 76 10.72 1.25 7.11
N LYS A 77 10.54 1.25 8.44
CA LYS A 77 11.61 0.96 9.41
C LYS A 77 11.77 -0.52 9.72
N GLU A 78 10.66 -1.26 9.76
CA GLU A 78 10.64 -2.67 10.18
C GLU A 78 10.45 -3.60 8.98
N LEU A 79 9.50 -3.30 8.09
CA LEU A 79 9.25 -4.13 6.90
C LEU A 79 10.20 -3.78 5.74
N GLY A 80 11.01 -2.73 5.89
CA GLY A 80 12.11 -2.38 4.98
C GLY A 80 11.67 -1.95 3.58
N TYR A 81 10.41 -1.60 3.36
CA TYR A 81 9.91 -1.23 2.03
C TYR A 81 10.58 0.07 1.55
N GLN A 82 11.22 0.01 0.37
CA GLN A 82 11.97 1.15 -0.15
C GLN A 82 11.17 2.04 -1.12
N GLY A 83 9.99 1.59 -1.59
CA GLY A 83 9.11 2.33 -2.50
C GLY A 83 8.53 3.63 -1.93
N LYS A 84 7.78 4.38 -2.75
CA LYS A 84 7.15 5.64 -2.32
C LYS A 84 5.99 5.34 -1.36
N LEU A 85 5.97 6.02 -0.22
CA LEU A 85 4.92 5.92 0.80
C LEU A 85 4.16 7.23 0.90
N ILE A 86 2.84 7.16 1.00
CA ILE A 86 1.96 8.32 1.05
C ILE A 86 1.08 8.22 2.30
N MET A 87 1.11 9.29 3.10
CA MET A 87 0.20 9.46 4.23
C MET A 87 -1.10 10.05 3.72
N LEU A 88 -2.20 9.32 3.88
CA LEU A 88 -3.54 9.84 3.68
C LEU A 88 -4.02 10.53 4.95
N VAL A 89 -4.66 11.68 4.79
CA VAL A 89 -5.21 12.47 5.90
C VAL A 89 -6.73 12.49 5.73
N GLY A 90 -7.44 12.14 6.78
CA GLY A 90 -8.91 12.10 6.81
C GLY A 90 -9.47 12.88 7.99
N GLU A 91 -10.71 12.55 8.36
CA GLU A 91 -11.34 13.05 9.58
C GLU A 91 -11.28 11.99 10.69
N ASN A 92 -11.13 12.43 11.96
CA ASN A 92 -10.99 11.53 13.10
C ASN A 92 -12.23 10.63 13.30
N ASP A 93 -13.41 11.09 12.91
CA ASP A 93 -14.67 10.34 13.00
C ASP A 93 -14.79 9.20 11.97
N TRP A 94 -13.95 9.17 10.93
CA TRP A 94 -13.94 8.08 9.94
C TRP A 94 -13.41 6.75 10.52
N ASN A 95 -12.66 6.82 11.62
CA ASN A 95 -12.11 5.65 12.31
C ASN A 95 -11.37 4.69 11.36
N GLU A 96 -10.51 5.27 10.51
CA GLU A 96 -9.66 4.54 9.55
C GLU A 96 -8.41 3.93 10.22
N ALA A 97 -7.87 4.62 11.23
CA ALA A 97 -6.67 4.24 11.97
C ALA A 97 -6.69 4.95 13.34
N PRO A 98 -5.86 4.52 14.31
CA PRO A 98 -5.68 5.25 15.57
C PRO A 98 -4.90 6.58 15.40
N THR A 99 -4.55 6.96 14.17
CA THR A 99 -3.94 8.25 13.84
C THR A 99 -4.88 9.40 14.23
N ASP A 100 -4.34 10.40 14.93
CA ASP A 100 -4.99 11.71 15.08
C ASP A 100 -4.71 12.57 13.84
N TYR A 101 -5.70 12.71 12.96
CA TYR A 101 -5.57 13.46 11.71
C TYR A 101 -5.50 14.97 11.95
N GLU A 102 -6.13 15.49 13.00
CA GLU A 102 -6.09 16.93 13.33
C GLU A 102 -4.69 17.38 13.74
N TYR A 103 -3.93 16.49 14.38
CA TYR A 103 -2.54 16.78 14.76
C TYR A 103 -1.59 16.84 13.55
N ILE A 104 -1.88 16.12 12.48
CA ILE A 104 -0.98 16.00 11.31
C ILE A 104 -1.43 16.80 10.07
N LYS A 105 -2.61 17.40 10.10
CA LYS A 105 -3.07 18.41 9.12
C LYS A 105 -2.23 19.68 9.23
#